data_AF-E7RRY7-F1
#
_entry.id   AF-E7RRY7-F1
#
_cell.length_a   1.000
_cell.length_b   1.000
_cell.length_c   1.000
_cell.angle_alpha   90.00
_cell.angle_beta   90.00
_cell.angle_gamma   90.00
#
_symmetry.space_group_name_H-M   'P 1'
#
loop_
_entity.id
_entity.type
_entity.pdbx_description
1 polymer ?
#
loop_
_entity_poly.entity_id
_entity_poly.type
_entity_poly.pdbx_seq_one_letter_code
_entity_poly.pdbx_strand_id
1 'polypeptide(L)'
;MKFHFGKSAMLLSLLLIACNGIHTNDEERLKDNVDSFATAYFNWQYKAALPFCTQESEQWLRYAASNVHQEDVDILRAQDEGASHEINEIVYNKDDSTAYARITVRNFLQMDTIGTAGHIVKEAQIRIPLVLRNKKWLVKMEAPLQNER
;
A
#
# COMPACT_ATOMS: atom_id res chain seq x y z
N MET A 1 -14.33 49.64 56.96
CA MET A 1 -15.04 49.61 55.66
C MET A 1 -14.04 49.07 54.64
N LYS A 2 -14.26 47.95 53.93
CA LYS A 2 -15.20 47.75 52.79
C LYS A 2 -15.04 48.87 51.76
N PHE A 3 -14.64 48.69 50.50
CA PHE A 3 -14.16 47.53 49.70
C PHE A 3 -13.08 48.08 48.69
N HIS A 4 -12.52 47.43 47.65
CA HIS A 4 -12.82 46.22 46.86
C HIS A 4 -11.53 45.59 46.28
N PHE A 5 -11.61 44.34 45.81
CA PHE A 5 -10.59 43.69 44.97
C PHE A 5 -10.78 44.08 43.48
N GLY A 6 -9.74 44.59 42.82
CA GLY A 6 -9.69 44.70 41.36
C GLY A 6 -9.33 43.34 40.74
N LYS A 7 -10.30 42.62 40.19
CA LYS A 7 -10.06 41.33 39.53
C LYS A 7 -9.52 41.55 38.12
N SER A 8 -8.25 41.21 37.89
CA SER A 8 -7.67 41.15 36.54
C SER A 8 -8.34 40.03 35.75
N ALA A 9 -9.11 40.39 34.73
CA ALA A 9 -9.76 39.44 33.83
C ALA A 9 -8.78 39.02 32.72
N MET A 10 -7.89 38.09 33.02
CA MET A 10 -7.02 37.49 32.01
C MET A 10 -7.83 36.51 31.16
N LEU A 11 -8.31 36.98 30.00
CA LEU A 11 -9.00 36.13 29.03
C LEU A 11 -7.98 35.17 28.39
N LEU A 12 -7.96 33.92 28.85
CA LEU A 12 -7.09 32.88 28.30
C LEU A 12 -7.73 32.31 27.02
N SER A 13 -7.43 32.93 25.88
CA SER A 13 -7.86 32.46 24.56
C SER A 13 -7.16 31.15 24.19
N LEU A 14 -7.73 30.01 24.57
CA LEU A 14 -7.33 28.71 24.00
C LEU A 14 -7.78 28.61 22.54
N LEU A 15 -6.93 29.08 21.63
CA LEU A 15 -7.07 28.85 20.20
C LEU A 15 -6.11 27.74 19.74
N LEU A 16 -6.72 26.59 19.41
CA LEU A 16 -6.37 25.72 18.29
C LEU A 16 -4.91 25.27 18.12
N ILE A 17 -4.56 24.11 18.70
CA ILE A 17 -3.58 23.18 18.10
C ILE A 17 -4.15 21.76 18.16
N ALA A 18 -4.98 21.39 17.16
CA ALA A 18 -5.60 20.07 17.08
C ALA A 18 -5.83 19.60 15.62
N CYS A 19 -4.83 19.81 14.74
CA CYS A 19 -4.90 19.35 13.33
C CYS A 19 -3.81 18.35 12.93
N ASN A 20 -2.69 18.24 13.65
CA ASN A 20 -1.55 17.44 13.19
C ASN A 20 -1.70 15.92 13.41
N GLY A 21 -2.55 15.48 14.35
CA GLY A 21 -2.68 14.04 14.70
C GLY A 21 -3.56 13.21 13.77
N ILE A 22 -4.28 13.83 12.83
CA ILE A 22 -5.13 13.10 11.86
C ILE A 22 -4.28 12.63 10.68
N HIS A 23 -3.41 13.49 10.15
CA HIS A 23 -2.56 13.19 8.99
C HIS A 23 -1.58 12.04 9.25
N THR A 24 -0.99 11.94 10.45
CA THR A 24 -0.03 10.87 10.78
C THR A 24 -0.64 9.48 10.74
N ASN A 25 -1.88 9.34 11.22
CA ASN A 25 -2.61 8.06 11.26
C ASN A 25 -3.02 7.62 9.84
N ASP A 26 -3.43 8.54 8.98
CA ASP A 26 -3.84 8.18 7.61
C ASP A 26 -2.63 7.84 6.70
N GLU A 27 -1.44 8.39 6.96
CA GLU A 27 -0.19 7.98 6.29
C GLU A 27 0.29 6.60 6.78
N GLU A 28 0.26 6.35 8.09
CA GLU A 28 0.59 5.04 8.69
C GLU A 28 -0.33 3.93 8.14
N ARG A 29 -1.65 4.16 8.16
CA ARG A 29 -2.65 3.23 7.59
C ARG A 29 -2.52 3.02 6.08
N LEU A 30 -1.92 3.96 5.34
CA LEU A 30 -1.59 3.79 3.93
C LEU A 30 -0.36 2.89 3.78
N LYS A 31 0.71 3.13 4.55
CA LYS A 31 1.91 2.27 4.57
C LYS A 31 1.58 0.83 4.93
N ASP A 32 0.79 0.61 5.98
CA ASP A 32 0.32 -0.73 6.39
C ASP A 32 -0.46 -1.44 5.27
N ASN A 33 -1.28 -0.70 4.51
CA ASN A 33 -2.04 -1.24 3.40
C ASN A 33 -1.13 -1.67 2.24
N VAL A 34 -0.13 -0.84 1.91
CA VAL A 34 0.88 -1.15 0.87
C VAL A 34 1.75 -2.32 1.29
N ASP A 35 2.24 -2.34 2.53
CA ASP A 35 3.11 -3.39 3.09
C ASP A 35 2.39 -4.75 3.10
N SER A 36 1.19 -4.80 3.67
CA SER A 36 0.40 -6.03 3.75
C SER A 36 -0.01 -6.54 2.36
N PHE A 37 -0.35 -5.62 1.44
CA PHE A 37 -0.64 -5.96 0.06
C PHE A 37 0.59 -6.51 -0.66
N ALA A 38 1.74 -5.84 -0.60
CA ALA A 38 2.95 -6.23 -1.30
C ALA A 38 3.46 -7.59 -0.78
N THR A 39 3.51 -7.76 0.54
CA THR A 39 3.83 -9.03 1.20
C THR A 39 2.97 -10.17 0.65
N ALA A 40 1.64 -10.00 0.57
CA ALA A 40 0.74 -11.02 0.05
C ALA A 40 0.85 -11.21 -1.48
N TYR A 41 0.96 -10.13 -2.25
CA TYR A 41 0.91 -10.15 -3.72
C TYR A 41 2.17 -10.78 -4.33
N PHE A 42 3.36 -10.34 -3.91
CA PHE A 42 4.62 -10.84 -4.48
C PHE A 42 4.99 -12.24 -4.00
N ASN A 43 4.42 -12.71 -2.89
CA ASN A 43 4.46 -14.11 -2.46
C ASN A 43 3.26 -14.94 -2.98
N TRP A 44 2.53 -14.42 -3.97
CA TRP A 44 1.42 -15.08 -4.69
C TRP A 44 0.25 -15.54 -3.82
N GLN A 45 0.11 -14.96 -2.63
CA GLN A 45 -1.00 -15.15 -1.71
C GLN A 45 -2.19 -14.27 -2.12
N TYR A 46 -2.62 -14.36 -3.39
CA TYR A 46 -3.59 -13.43 -3.99
C TYR A 46 -4.92 -13.32 -3.20
N LYS A 47 -5.36 -14.41 -2.56
CA LYS A 47 -6.54 -14.40 -1.67
C LYS A 47 -6.33 -13.53 -0.41
N ALA A 48 -5.11 -13.50 0.13
CA ALA A 48 -4.73 -12.66 1.26
C ALA A 48 -4.51 -11.19 0.84
N ALA A 49 -4.21 -10.92 -0.44
CA ALA A 49 -4.08 -9.56 -0.98
C ALA A 49 -5.44 -8.83 -1.17
N LEU A 50 -6.55 -9.57 -1.36
CA LEU A 50 -7.89 -9.02 -1.62
C LEU A 50 -8.37 -7.93 -0.63
N PRO A 51 -8.21 -8.07 0.72
CA PRO A 51 -8.72 -7.07 1.68
C PRO A 51 -8.04 -5.71 1.61
N PHE A 52 -6.90 -5.60 0.92
CA PHE A 52 -6.15 -4.35 0.73
C PHE A 52 -6.52 -3.65 -0.58
N CYS A 53 -7.27 -4.32 -1.46
CA CYS A 53 -7.59 -3.85 -2.81
C CYS A 53 -8.99 -3.24 -2.91
N THR A 54 -9.25 -2.51 -4.00
CA THR A 54 -10.62 -2.21 -4.41
C THR A 54 -11.30 -3.45 -5.01
N GLN A 55 -12.63 -3.50 -4.99
CA GLN A 55 -13.40 -4.62 -5.57
C GLN A 55 -13.11 -4.83 -7.06
N GLU A 56 -12.93 -3.74 -7.82
CA GLU A 56 -12.60 -3.79 -9.25
C GLU A 56 -11.19 -4.35 -9.52
N SER A 57 -10.33 -4.39 -8.51
CA SER A 57 -8.98 -4.96 -8.60
C SER A 57 -8.98 -6.48 -8.47
N GLU A 58 -10.05 -7.08 -7.95
CA GLU A 58 -10.20 -8.54 -7.79
C GLU A 58 -10.01 -9.30 -9.11
N GLN A 59 -10.43 -8.73 -10.24
CA GLN A 59 -10.26 -9.33 -11.55
C GLN A 59 -8.78 -9.57 -11.91
N TRP A 60 -7.87 -8.68 -11.50
CA TRP A 60 -6.45 -8.78 -11.79
C TRP A 60 -5.75 -9.81 -10.90
N LEU A 61 -6.17 -9.91 -9.64
CA LEU A 61 -5.75 -10.97 -8.72
C LEU A 61 -6.22 -12.36 -9.20
N ARG A 62 -7.46 -12.45 -9.71
CA ARG A 62 -8.00 -13.67 -10.32
C ARG A 62 -7.28 -14.03 -11.62
N TYR A 63 -7.00 -13.04 -12.47
CA TYR A 63 -6.22 -13.22 -13.69
C TYR A 63 -4.81 -13.75 -13.37
N ALA A 64 -4.08 -13.12 -12.45
CA ALA A 64 -2.77 -13.60 -12.01
C ALA A 64 -2.85 -15.04 -11.48
N ALA A 65 -3.79 -15.34 -10.58
CA ALA A 65 -4.01 -16.69 -10.05
C ALA A 65 -4.36 -17.73 -11.13
N SER A 66 -5.09 -17.35 -12.18
CA SER A 66 -5.48 -18.26 -13.27
C SER A 66 -4.34 -18.62 -14.25
N ASN A 67 -3.22 -17.88 -14.20
CA ASN A 67 -2.03 -18.15 -15.02
C ASN A 67 -0.96 -18.95 -14.25
N VAL A 68 -1.22 -19.36 -13.00
CA VAL A 68 -0.29 -20.15 -12.18
C VAL A 68 -0.32 -21.62 -12.57
N HIS A 69 0.83 -22.17 -12.92
CA HIS A 69 1.04 -23.60 -13.23
C HIS A 69 1.86 -24.28 -12.12
N GLN A 70 1.98 -25.61 -12.18
CA GLN A 70 2.72 -26.37 -11.16
C GLN A 70 4.21 -26.00 -11.15
N GLU A 71 4.81 -25.76 -12.32
CA GLU A 71 6.21 -25.33 -12.45
C GLU A 71 6.49 -24.03 -11.69
N ASP A 72 5.57 -23.07 -11.73
CA ASP A 72 5.68 -21.82 -10.99
C ASP A 72 5.61 -22.03 -9.47
N VAL A 73 4.71 -22.90 -9.02
CA VAL A 73 4.56 -23.28 -7.61
C VAL A 73 5.81 -24.00 -7.10
N ASP A 74 6.45 -24.80 -7.94
CA ASP A 74 7.68 -25.51 -7.59
C ASP A 74 8.88 -24.55 -7.52
N ILE A 75 8.94 -23.53 -8.40
CA ILE A 75 9.91 -22.44 -8.32
C ILE A 75 9.75 -21.65 -7.00
N LEU A 76 8.53 -21.22 -6.65
CA LEU A 76 8.27 -20.53 -5.37
C LEU A 76 8.69 -21.37 -4.15
N ARG A 77 8.42 -22.68 -4.17
CA ARG A 77 8.76 -23.60 -3.07
C ARG A 77 10.24 -23.92 -2.98
N ALA A 78 10.99 -23.74 -4.06
CA ALA A 78 12.43 -23.93 -4.10
C ALA A 78 13.22 -22.69 -3.65
N GLN A 79 12.57 -21.56 -3.37
CA GLN A 79 13.23 -20.39 -2.80
C GLN A 79 13.55 -20.60 -1.32
N ASP A 80 14.80 -20.34 -0.92
CA ASP A 80 15.20 -20.31 0.50
C ASP A 80 14.46 -19.19 1.28
N GLU A 81 14.19 -18.07 0.60
CA GLU A 81 13.47 -16.91 1.12
C GLU A 81 12.41 -16.43 0.10
N GLY A 82 11.24 -16.07 0.60
CA GLY A 82 10.16 -15.50 -0.23
C GLY A 82 10.47 -14.08 -0.72
N ALA A 83 9.55 -13.53 -1.51
CA ALA A 83 9.65 -12.16 -1.99
C ALA A 83 9.63 -11.15 -0.83
N SER A 84 10.59 -10.23 -0.84
CA SER A 84 10.67 -9.11 0.10
C SER A 84 10.46 -7.78 -0.62
N HIS A 85 10.14 -6.73 0.12
CA HIS A 85 9.90 -5.41 -0.46
C HIS A 85 10.27 -4.28 0.49
N GLU A 86 10.36 -3.07 -0.06
CA GLU A 86 10.74 -1.83 0.63
C GLU A 86 9.92 -0.68 0.06
N ILE A 87 9.26 0.12 0.91
CA ILE A 87 8.49 1.31 0.45
C ILE A 87 9.45 2.49 0.31
N ASN A 88 9.77 2.86 -0.94
CA ASN A 88 10.71 3.94 -1.24
C ASN A 88 10.07 5.32 -0.99
N GLU A 89 8.84 5.52 -1.48
CA GLU A 89 8.09 6.77 -1.33
C GLU A 89 6.59 6.57 -1.54
N ILE A 90 5.80 7.54 -1.08
CA ILE A 90 4.37 7.68 -1.39
C ILE A 90 4.15 9.09 -1.95
N VAL A 91 3.48 9.18 -3.09
CA VAL A 91 3.16 10.45 -3.76
C VAL A 91 1.66 10.59 -3.90
N TYR A 92 1.11 11.62 -3.25
CA TYR A 92 -0.29 12.01 -3.34
C TYR A 92 -0.53 12.90 -4.57
N ASN A 93 -1.68 12.72 -5.23
CA ASN A 93 -2.13 13.60 -6.31
C ASN A 93 -2.85 14.84 -5.73
N LYS A 94 -2.97 15.91 -6.53
CA LYS A 94 -3.46 17.25 -6.10
C LYS A 94 -4.81 17.30 -5.38
N ASP A 95 -5.65 16.28 -5.54
CA ASP A 95 -6.99 16.19 -4.96
C ASP A 95 -7.05 15.26 -3.72
N ASP A 96 -5.89 14.82 -3.21
CA ASP A 96 -5.63 13.93 -2.04
C ASP A 96 -6.39 12.59 -1.96
N SER A 97 -7.27 12.32 -2.92
CA SER A 97 -8.11 11.11 -3.01
C SER A 97 -7.43 9.95 -3.77
N THR A 98 -6.30 10.22 -4.41
CA THR A 98 -5.49 9.22 -5.13
C THR A 98 -4.01 9.43 -4.85
N ALA A 99 -3.26 8.34 -4.83
CA ALA A 99 -1.83 8.33 -4.58
C ALA A 99 -1.16 7.18 -5.36
N TYR A 100 0.15 7.10 -5.29
CA TYR A 100 0.89 5.87 -5.61
C TYR A 100 2.05 5.69 -4.64
N ALA A 101 2.39 4.45 -4.32
CA ALA A 101 3.66 4.11 -3.70
C ALA A 101 4.65 3.65 -4.79
N ARG A 102 5.91 4.08 -4.71
CA ARG A 102 7.01 3.36 -5.39
C ARG A 102 7.63 2.43 -4.36
N ILE A 103 7.75 1.16 -4.71
CA ILE A 103 8.37 0.15 -3.86
C ILE A 103 9.49 -0.55 -4.62
N THR A 104 10.53 -0.97 -3.90
CA THR A 104 11.51 -1.93 -4.42
C THR A 104 11.08 -3.33 -4.01
N VAL A 105 10.97 -4.27 -4.95
CA VAL A 105 10.61 -5.68 -4.69
C VAL A 105 11.78 -6.56 -5.07
N ARG A 106 12.11 -7.54 -4.23
CA ARG A 106 13.28 -8.41 -4.37
C ARG A 106 12.91 -9.89 -4.29
N ASN A 107 13.62 -10.71 -5.05
CA ASN A 107 13.48 -12.17 -5.10
C ASN A 107 12.03 -12.66 -5.33
N PHE A 108 11.30 -12.04 -6.26
CA PHE A 108 9.91 -12.39 -6.56
C PHE A 108 9.79 -13.14 -7.89
N LEU A 109 8.78 -14.02 -7.99
CA LEU A 109 8.47 -14.74 -9.23
C LEU A 109 7.61 -13.86 -10.15
N GLN A 110 8.13 -13.55 -11.34
CA GLN A 110 7.44 -12.76 -12.36
C GLN A 110 6.92 -13.65 -13.50
N MET A 111 5.62 -13.55 -13.78
CA MET A 111 4.97 -14.10 -14.97
C MET A 111 4.71 -12.98 -15.98
N ASP A 112 5.63 -12.79 -16.93
CA ASP A 112 5.50 -11.80 -18.02
C ASP A 112 5.38 -12.41 -19.42
N THR A 113 5.59 -13.72 -19.54
CA THR A 113 5.63 -14.45 -20.81
C THR A 113 4.57 -15.54 -20.83
N ILE A 114 3.56 -15.40 -21.70
CA ILE A 114 2.45 -16.36 -21.81
C ILE A 114 2.98 -17.73 -22.26
N GLY A 115 2.59 -18.79 -21.55
CA GLY A 115 2.94 -20.18 -21.88
C GLY A 115 4.39 -20.56 -21.55
N THR A 116 5.10 -19.75 -20.77
CA THR A 116 6.41 -20.06 -20.19
C THR A 116 6.28 -19.93 -18.67
N ALA A 117 6.97 -20.79 -17.91
CA ALA A 117 7.07 -20.63 -16.45
C ALA A 117 7.65 -19.25 -16.10
N GLY A 118 7.22 -18.71 -14.96
CA GLY A 118 7.77 -17.47 -14.42
C GLY A 118 9.27 -17.59 -14.11
N HIS A 119 9.93 -16.45 -13.95
CA HIS A 119 11.33 -16.40 -13.54
C HIS A 119 11.53 -15.51 -12.30
N ILE A 120 12.56 -15.83 -11.50
CA ILE A 120 12.90 -15.03 -10.32
C ILE A 120 13.56 -13.73 -10.76
N VAL A 121 12.93 -12.62 -10.41
CA VAL A 121 13.47 -11.28 -10.56
C VAL A 121 14.15 -10.88 -9.25
N LYS A 122 15.45 -10.60 -9.32
CA LYS A 122 16.27 -10.25 -8.14
C LYS A 122 15.84 -8.92 -7.51
N GLU A 123 15.56 -7.92 -8.34
CA GLU A 123 15.11 -6.60 -7.90
C GLU A 123 14.29 -5.92 -9.02
N ALA A 124 13.22 -5.23 -8.67
CA ALA A 124 12.40 -4.40 -9.56
C ALA A 124 11.82 -3.19 -8.79
N GLN A 125 11.55 -2.09 -9.50
CA GLN A 125 10.78 -0.96 -8.95
C GLN A 125 9.32 -1.06 -9.41
N ILE A 126 8.40 -1.17 -8.47
CA ILE A 126 6.98 -1.33 -8.76
C ILE A 126 6.20 -0.11 -8.26
N ARG A 127 5.32 0.40 -9.12
CA ARG A 127 4.34 1.44 -8.78
C ARG A 127 3.02 0.80 -8.36
N ILE A 128 2.62 1.03 -7.11
CA ILE A 128 1.33 0.57 -6.57
C ILE A 128 0.34 1.75 -6.61
N PRO A 129 -0.67 1.75 -7.50
CA PRO A 129 -1.71 2.78 -7.53
C PRO A 129 -2.69 2.64 -6.35
N LEU A 130 -3.03 3.77 -5.72
CA LEU A 130 -3.83 3.83 -4.49
C LEU A 130 -5.00 4.82 -4.64
N VAL A 131 -6.12 4.51 -3.99
CA VAL A 131 -7.31 5.38 -3.91
C VAL A 131 -7.89 5.40 -2.50
N LEU A 132 -8.31 6.58 -2.04
CA LEU A 132 -9.01 6.76 -0.78
C LEU A 132 -10.50 6.55 -0.98
N ARG A 133 -11.07 5.51 -0.37
CA ARG A 133 -12.51 5.21 -0.39
C ARG A 133 -13.01 4.99 1.02
N ASN A 134 -14.08 5.67 1.42
CA ASN A 134 -14.70 5.52 2.75
C ASN A 134 -13.69 5.63 3.92
N LYS A 135 -12.73 6.56 3.85
CA LYS A 135 -11.63 6.76 4.83
C LYS A 135 -10.68 5.55 4.99
N LYS A 136 -10.54 4.73 3.94
CA LYS A 136 -9.56 3.66 3.82
C LYS A 136 -8.80 3.81 2.50
N TRP A 137 -7.47 3.79 2.56
CA TRP A 137 -6.61 3.64 1.38
C TRP A 137 -6.69 2.20 0.88
N LEU A 138 -6.83 2.04 -0.43
CA LEU A 138 -6.94 0.75 -1.12
C LEU A 138 -6.11 0.75 -2.40
N VAL A 139 -5.48 -0.39 -2.69
CA VAL A 139 -4.80 -0.61 -3.98
C VAL A 139 -5.85 -0.69 -5.10
N LYS A 140 -5.65 0.13 -6.15
CA LYS A 140 -6.54 0.22 -7.32
C LYS A 140 -5.81 -0.26 -8.58
N MET A 141 -5.70 -1.58 -8.74
CA MET A 141 -5.06 -2.19 -9.90
C MET A 141 -5.86 -1.89 -11.18
N GLU A 142 -5.18 -1.41 -12.22
CA GLU A 142 -5.73 -1.22 -13.58
C GLU A 142 -5.18 -2.26 -14.58
N ALA A 143 -4.19 -3.04 -14.16
CA ALA A 143 -3.56 -4.17 -14.81
C ALA A 143 -2.81 -4.99 -13.72
N PRO A 144 -2.26 -6.19 -14.02
CA PRO A 144 -1.24 -6.80 -13.17
C PRO A 144 -0.07 -5.84 -12.95
N LEU A 145 0.53 -5.86 -11.75
CA LEU A 145 1.67 -4.98 -11.45
C LEU A 145 2.92 -5.41 -12.22
N GLN A 146 3.66 -4.44 -12.74
CA GLN A 146 4.85 -4.62 -13.58
C GLN A 146 5.96 -3.63 -13.16
N ASN A 147 7.19 -3.94 -13.54
CA ASN A 147 8.36 -3.07 -13.33
C ASN A 147 8.21 -1.72 -14.07
N GLU A 148 8.52 -0.62 -13.39
CA GLU A 148 8.81 0.66 -14.06
C GLU A 148 10.11 0.48 -14.89
N ARG A 149 10.04 0.79 -16.19
CA ARG A 149 11.12 0.54 -17.16
C ARG A 149 12.25 1.57 -17.06
#